data_AF-A0A7V4T9I8-F1
#
_entry.id   AF-A0A7V4T9I8-F1
#
_cell.length_a   1.000
_cell.length_b   1.000
_cell.length_c   1.000
_cell.angle_alpha   90.00
_cell.angle_beta   90.00
_cell.angle_gamma   90.00
#
_symmetry.space_group_name_H-M   'P 1'
#
loop_
_entity.id
_entity.type
_entity.pdbx_description
1 polymer ?
#
loop_
_entity_poly.entity_id
_entity_poly.type
_entity_poly.pdbx_seq_one_letter_code
_entity_poly.pdbx_strand_id
1 'polypeptide(L)'
;MKIYQYPSKDAEKRVEKTIERGLGFSKQDQKMVELYLDDIKTRGDEALVEYTNKFDSKKVTIDSLKVTPKEFDVALKNVEASFLKTLDRSVNQLEYFHLKQKENS
;
A
#
# COMPACT_ATOMS: atom_id res chain seq x y z
N MET A 1 -28.59 -1.70 3.58
CA MET A 1 -27.74 -1.83 4.79
C MET A 1 -28.57 -2.48 5.90
N LYS A 2 -28.06 -3.51 6.58
CA LYS A 2 -28.81 -4.17 7.67
C LYS A 2 -28.68 -3.34 8.95
N ILE A 3 -29.81 -2.99 9.57
CA ILE A 3 -29.87 -2.23 10.83
C ILE A 3 -30.04 -3.21 11.99
N TYR A 4 -29.27 -3.01 13.05
CA TYR A 4 -29.34 -3.77 14.29
C TYR A 4 -29.70 -2.82 15.42
N GLN A 5 -30.79 -3.10 16.14
CA GLN A 5 -31.21 -2.28 17.28
C GLN A 5 -30.40 -2.66 18.51
N TYR A 6 -29.84 -1.67 19.21
CA TYR A 6 -29.09 -1.88 20.45
C TYR A 6 -29.90 -1.33 21.64
N PRO A 7 -30.00 -2.07 22.77
CA PRO A 7 -29.42 -3.40 23.00
C PRO A 7 -30.27 -4.55 22.43
N SER A 8 -29.62 -5.50 21.74
CA SER A 8 -30.22 -6.78 21.35
C SER A 8 -29.13 -7.84 21.15
N LYS A 9 -29.51 -9.12 21.31
CA LYS A 9 -28.60 -10.27 21.07
C LYS A 9 -28.01 -10.25 19.66
N ASP A 10 -28.81 -9.84 18.67
CA ASP A 10 -28.35 -9.76 17.28
C ASP A 10 -27.32 -8.64 17.07
N ALA A 11 -27.47 -7.51 17.77
CA ALA A 11 -26.51 -6.42 17.75
C ALA A 11 -25.19 -6.82 18.43
N GLU A 12 -25.25 -7.46 19.60
CA GLU A 12 -24.08 -7.96 20.31
C GLU A 12 -23.30 -8.97 19.46
N LYS A 13 -23.99 -9.96 18.89
CA LYS A 13 -23.39 -10.95 17.98
C LYS A 13 -22.77 -10.31 16.73
N ARG A 14 -23.35 -9.21 16.22
CA ARG A 14 -22.80 -8.48 15.08
C ARG A 14 -21.51 -7.74 15.44
N VAL A 15 -21.46 -7.16 16.64
CA VAL A 15 -20.26 -6.49 17.18
C VAL A 15 -19.16 -7.51 17.41
N GLU A 16 -19.45 -8.62 18.09
CA GLU A 16 -18.51 -9.72 18.32
C GLU A 16 -17.90 -10.20 17.00
N LYS A 17 -18.73 -10.56 16.02
CA LYS A 17 -18.26 -10.92 14.67
C LYS A 17 -17.47 -9.83 13.94
N THR A 18 -17.62 -8.55 14.32
CA THR A 18 -16.82 -7.45 13.75
C THR A 18 -15.43 -7.41 14.34
N ILE A 19 -15.37 -7.58 15.66
CA ILE A 19 -14.14 -7.61 16.43
C ILE A 19 -13.34 -8.87 16.03
N GLU A 20 -14.03 -9.98 15.82
CA GLU A 20 -13.45 -11.28 15.46
C GLU A 20 -13.29 -11.51 13.95
N ARG A 21 -13.28 -10.47 13.11
CA ARG A 21 -13.19 -10.64 11.64
C ARG A 21 -11.94 -11.38 11.16
N GLY A 22 -10.99 -11.65 12.06
CA GLY A 22 -9.78 -12.40 11.79
C GLY A 22 -8.86 -11.64 10.82
N LEU A 23 -7.79 -12.33 10.43
CA LEU A 23 -6.85 -11.80 9.45
C LEU A 23 -7.45 -11.95 8.05
N GLY A 24 -7.26 -10.93 7.20
CA GLY A 24 -7.74 -10.92 5.82
C GLY A 24 -6.96 -11.83 4.86
N PHE A 25 -6.20 -12.80 5.37
CA PHE A 25 -5.38 -13.72 4.59
C PHE A 25 -5.36 -15.12 5.22
N SER A 26 -5.13 -16.13 4.39
CA SER A 26 -5.08 -17.52 4.79
C SER A 26 -3.65 -17.95 5.21
N LYS A 27 -3.54 -19.11 5.87
CA LYS A 27 -2.23 -19.74 6.15
C LYS A 27 -1.45 -20.07 4.88
N GLN A 28 -2.16 -20.34 3.78
CA GLN A 28 -1.53 -20.61 2.49
C GLN A 28 -0.91 -19.33 1.92
N ASP A 29 -1.60 -18.19 2.03
CA ASP A 29 -1.07 -16.90 1.58
C ASP A 29 0.21 -16.55 2.35
N GLN A 30 0.20 -16.73 3.68
CA GLN A 30 1.38 -16.53 4.52
C GLN A 30 2.55 -17.41 4.06
N LYS A 31 2.32 -18.71 3.87
CA LYS A 31 3.36 -19.65 3.43
C LYS A 31 3.93 -19.27 2.05
N MET A 32 3.11 -18.79 1.14
CA MET A 32 3.58 -18.33 -0.18
C MET A 32 4.46 -17.09 -0.07
N VAL A 33 4.08 -16.12 0.78
CA VAL A 33 4.89 -14.92 1.03
C VAL A 33 6.23 -15.28 1.68
N GLU A 34 6.25 -16.19 2.65
CA GLU A 34 7.49 -16.69 3.27
C GLU A 34 8.45 -17.27 2.21
N LEU A 35 7.93 -18.07 1.27
CA LEU A 35 8.74 -18.61 0.17
C LEU A 35 9.28 -17.52 -0.76
N TYR A 36 8.49 -16.48 -1.09
CA TYR A 36 8.97 -15.36 -1.89
C TYR A 36 10.06 -14.56 -1.19
N LEU A 37 9.92 -14.34 0.12
CA LEU A 37 10.93 -13.63 0.92
C LEU A 37 12.24 -14.42 1.00
N ASP A 38 12.17 -15.74 1.22
CA ASP A 38 13.37 -16.60 1.25
C ASP A 38 14.09 -16.65 -0.10
N ASP A 39 13.33 -16.67 -1.20
CA ASP A 39 13.88 -16.66 -2.54
C ASP A 39 14.54 -15.31 -2.88
N ILE A 40 13.88 -14.18 -2.57
CA ILE A 40 14.46 -12.83 -2.73
C ILE A 40 15.70 -12.67 -1.86
N LYS A 41 15.71 -13.20 -0.62
CA LYS A 41 16.88 -13.16 0.25
C LYS A 41 18.07 -13.92 -0.33
N THR A 42 17.81 -14.99 -1.09
CA THR A 42 18.86 -15.85 -1.67
C THR A 42 19.35 -15.35 -3.02
N ARG A 43 18.43 -14.92 -3.90
CA ARG A 43 18.73 -14.54 -5.29
C ARG A 43 18.72 -13.03 -5.57
N GLY A 44 18.27 -12.21 -4.63
CA GLY A 44 18.23 -10.75 -4.78
C GLY A 44 17.39 -10.27 -5.96
N ASP A 45 17.94 -9.34 -6.74
CA ASP A 45 17.24 -8.65 -7.83
C ASP A 45 16.74 -9.58 -8.93
N GLU A 46 17.38 -10.73 -9.14
CA GLU A 46 16.91 -11.73 -10.12
C GLU A 46 15.53 -12.28 -9.73
N ALA A 47 15.33 -12.62 -8.46
CA ALA A 47 14.03 -13.06 -7.95
C ALA A 47 13.02 -11.91 -7.93
N LEU A 48 13.46 -10.69 -7.57
CA LEU A 48 12.61 -9.51 -7.59
C LEU A 48 12.04 -9.26 -8.99
N VAL A 49 12.90 -9.23 -10.02
CA VAL A 49 12.50 -9.05 -11.42
C VAL A 49 11.60 -10.19 -11.90
N GLU A 50 11.89 -11.44 -11.53
CA GLU A 50 11.02 -12.58 -11.85
C GLU A 50 9.60 -12.37 -11.30
N TYR A 51 9.47 -12.00 -10.02
CA TYR A 51 8.17 -11.81 -9.38
C TYR A 51 7.44 -10.55 -9.89
N THR A 52 8.15 -9.45 -10.15
CA THR A 52 7.55 -8.27 -10.80
C THR A 52 7.02 -8.61 -12.19
N ASN A 53 7.77 -9.39 -12.98
CA ASN A 53 7.32 -9.83 -14.30
C ASN A 53 6.12 -10.78 -14.24
N LYS A 54 5.99 -11.54 -13.15
CA LYS A 54 4.89 -12.47 -12.91
C LYS A 54 3.60 -11.77 -12.48
N PHE A 55 3.69 -10.77 -11.60
CA PHE A 55 2.51 -10.16 -10.96
C PHE A 55 2.14 -8.78 -11.52
N ASP A 56 3.11 -8.02 -12.02
CA ASP A 56 2.90 -6.61 -12.36
C ASP A 56 3.13 -6.32 -13.86
N SER A 57 4.36 -6.45 -14.35
CA SER A 57 4.73 -6.04 -15.71
C SER A 57 5.92 -6.82 -16.24
N LYS A 58 5.72 -7.52 -17.37
CA LYS A 58 6.74 -8.31 -18.09
C LYS A 58 7.90 -7.50 -18.70
N LYS A 59 7.86 -6.17 -18.58
CA LYS A 59 8.84 -5.26 -19.18
C LYS A 59 9.93 -4.83 -18.21
N VAL A 60 9.80 -5.16 -16.92
CA VAL A 60 10.76 -4.73 -15.90
C VAL A 60 12.01 -5.59 -16.00
N THR A 61 13.16 -4.93 -16.05
CA THR A 61 14.49 -5.54 -15.99
C THR A 61 15.23 -5.02 -14.76
N ILE A 62 16.37 -5.63 -14.44
CA ILE A 62 17.22 -5.21 -13.32
C ILE A 62 17.58 -3.71 -13.47
N ASP A 63 17.95 -3.29 -14.69
CA ASP A 63 18.34 -1.90 -14.99
C ASP A 63 17.17 -0.91 -14.94
N SER A 64 15.92 -1.38 -14.95
CA SER A 64 14.72 -0.55 -14.98
C SER A 64 13.91 -0.59 -13.68
N LEU A 65 14.43 -1.21 -12.62
CA LEU A 65 13.74 -1.27 -11.32
C LEU A 65 13.51 0.12 -10.72
N LYS A 66 14.46 1.03 -10.92
CA LYS A 66 14.40 2.40 -10.41
C LYS A 66 13.96 3.38 -11.50
N VAL A 67 12.84 4.07 -11.24
CA VAL A 67 12.37 5.17 -12.09
C VAL A 67 13.39 6.30 -12.13
N THR A 68 13.65 6.82 -13.33
CA THR A 68 14.59 7.90 -13.60
C THR A 68 13.99 9.28 -13.34
N PRO A 69 14.79 10.31 -13.03
CA PRO A 69 14.31 11.69 -12.90
C PRO A 69 13.54 12.18 -14.15
N LYS A 70 13.98 11.76 -15.34
CA LYS A 70 13.32 12.13 -16.60
C LYS A 70 11.91 11.55 -16.71
N GLU A 71 11.67 10.35 -16.20
CA GLU A 71 10.32 9.76 -16.19
C GLU A 71 9.39 10.55 -15.26
N PHE A 72 9.88 11.06 -14.13
CA PHE A 72 9.12 11.99 -13.29
C PHE A 72 8.78 13.28 -14.04
N ASP A 73 9.74 13.90 -14.72
CA ASP A 73 9.51 15.13 -15.49
C ASP A 73 8.46 14.92 -16.60
N VAL A 74 8.51 13.78 -17.28
CA VAL A 74 7.53 13.42 -18.32
C VAL A 74 6.16 13.17 -17.69
N ALA A 75 6.08 12.44 -16.58
CA ALA A 75 4.83 12.17 -15.89
C ALA A 75 4.18 13.48 -15.41
N LEU A 76 4.95 14.40 -14.82
CA LEU A 76 4.46 15.67 -14.30
C LEU A 76 3.78 16.53 -15.38
N LYS A 77 4.29 16.52 -16.61
CA LYS A 77 3.68 17.23 -17.75
C LYS A 77 2.31 16.70 -18.15
N ASN A 78 1.98 15.46 -17.79
CA ASN A 78 0.70 14.84 -18.09
C ASN A 78 -0.35 15.06 -16.99
N VAL A 79 -0.01 15.76 -15.92
CA VAL A 79 -0.92 16.01 -14.80
C VAL A 79 -1.55 17.39 -14.94
N GLU A 80 -2.87 17.45 -14.79
CA GLU A 80 -3.61 18.71 -14.87
C GLU A 80 -3.23 19.67 -13.73
N ALA A 81 -3.09 20.96 -14.05
CA ALA A 81 -2.70 21.98 -13.07
C ALA A 81 -3.69 22.12 -11.90
N SER A 82 -4.99 21.87 -12.12
CA SER A 82 -6.02 21.85 -11.07
C SER A 82 -5.79 20.73 -10.06
N PHE A 83 -5.40 19.55 -10.54
CA PHE A 83 -5.06 18.41 -9.71
C PHE A 83 -3.78 18.66 -8.92
N LEU A 84 -2.72 19.20 -9.56
CA LEU A 84 -1.48 19.57 -8.89
C LEU A 84 -1.72 20.57 -7.74
N LYS A 85 -2.51 21.62 -7.97
CA LYS A 85 -2.90 22.57 -6.90
C LYS A 85 -3.61 21.89 -5.73
N THR A 86 -4.44 20.89 -6.00
CA THR A 86 -5.15 20.14 -4.97
C THR A 86 -4.19 19.22 -4.19
N LEU A 87 -3.23 18.62 -4.88
CA LEU A 87 -2.18 17.82 -4.28
C LEU A 87 -1.27 18.67 -3.39
N ASP A 88 -0.79 19.83 -3.87
CA ASP A 88 0.04 20.77 -3.11
C ASP A 88 -0.65 21.22 -1.82
N ARG A 89 -1.95 21.54 -1.92
CA ARG A 89 -2.75 21.89 -0.73
C ARG A 89 -2.80 20.74 0.28
N SER A 90 -2.91 19.50 -0.19
CA SER A 90 -2.92 18.31 0.67
C SER A 90 -1.56 18.11 1.35
N VAL A 91 -0.48 18.22 0.59
CA VAL A 91 0.90 18.13 1.09
C VAL A 91 1.17 19.18 2.16
N ASN A 92 0.83 20.45 1.92
CA ASN A 92 1.02 21.54 2.88
C ASN A 92 0.28 21.30 4.21
N GLN A 93 -0.94 20.74 4.15
CA GLN A 93 -1.71 20.42 5.36
C GLN A 93 -1.09 19.27 6.15
N LEU A 94 -0.65 18.21 5.46
CA LEU A 94 0.04 17.07 6.08
C LEU A 94 1.34 17.51 6.74
N GLU A 95 2.16 18.28 6.03
CA GLU A 95 3.43 18.80 6.54
C GLU A 95 3.20 19.68 7.78
N TYR A 96 2.29 20.64 7.71
CA TYR A 96 1.97 21.51 8.84
C TYR A 96 1.51 20.74 10.08
N PHE A 97 0.73 19.67 9.89
CA PHE A 97 0.29 18.82 10.99
C PHE A 97 1.46 18.03 11.60
N HIS A 98 2.25 17.34 10.78
CA HIS A 98 3.34 16.49 11.24
C HIS A 98 4.52 17.27 11.82
N LEU A 99 4.77 18.50 11.36
CA LEU A 99 5.79 19.37 11.95
C LEU A 99 5.54 19.63 13.44
N LYS A 100 4.28 19.66 13.89
CA LYS A 100 3.92 19.85 15.31
C LYS A 100 4.16 18.61 16.17
N GLN A 101 4.33 17.45 15.54
CA GLN A 101 4.58 16.18 16.22
C GLN A 101 6.07 15.88 16.37
N LYS A 102 6.94 16.74 15.81
CA LYS A 102 8.38 16.59 15.96
C LYS A 102 8.76 16.84 17.42
N GLU A 103 9.38 15.85 18.05
CA GLU A 103 9.89 16.00 19.41
C GLU A 103 10.98 17.07 19.44
N ASN A 104 10.94 17.94 20.47
CA ASN A 104 12.04 18.85 20.76
C ASN A 104 13.03 18.10 21.66
N SER A 105 14.27 17.96 21.20
CA SER A 105 15.37 17.40 21.99
C SER A 105 15.73 18.28 23.19
#